data_AF-A0A2K4IMN3-F1
#
_entry.id   AF-A0A2K4IMN3-F1
#
_cell.length_a   1.000
_cell.length_b   1.000
_cell.length_c   1.000
_cell.angle_alpha   90.00
_cell.angle_beta   90.00
_cell.angle_gamma   90.00
#
_symmetry.space_group_name_H-M   'P 1'
#
loop_
_entity.id
_entity.type
_entity.pdbx_description
1 polymer ?
#
loop_
_entity_poly.entity_id
_entity_poly.type
_entity_poly.pdbx_seq_one_letter_code
_entity_poly.pdbx_strand_id
1 'polypeptide(L)'
;MKDALTAFAISDISDPPSLNSRTEREGYSALVGSLLANKAARKVSASTIPALDAFSSLDQLATAQSLTAFDELDRRRSDTRELENSLSELRAQNGIHNAGRIADRIIKLLELYKEDYNDKSLSFSSLNTFIRFLVINPRSKFPSITATPAGELYVQWKYTENQRLGIHFLSGNEVKWILFKKDPLSDERIEHFSDKAGVDSFYEVSIALGIREWIVE
;
A
#
# COMPACT_ATOMS: atom_id res chain seq x y z
N MET A 1 -40.19 27.56 51.14
CA MET A 1 -41.23 26.52 51.07
C MET A 1 -41.37 26.10 49.62
N LYS A 2 -41.16 24.80 49.34
CA LYS A 2 -41.40 24.05 48.08
C LYS A 2 -40.33 24.28 47.01
N ASP A 3 -39.26 23.50 47.00
CA ASP A 3 -39.12 22.10 46.51
C ASP A 3 -39.28 21.96 44.99
N ALA A 4 -38.14 21.82 44.31
CA ALA A 4 -38.06 21.28 42.96
C ALA A 4 -36.77 20.45 42.86
N LEU A 5 -36.83 19.23 43.42
CA LEU A 5 -35.84 18.18 43.20
C LEU A 5 -36.27 17.41 41.94
N THR A 6 -35.53 17.58 40.84
CA THR A 6 -35.65 16.74 39.65
C THR A 6 -34.66 15.59 39.78
N ALA A 7 -35.19 14.39 40.01
CA ALA A 7 -34.43 13.15 40.05
C ALA A 7 -34.05 12.71 38.62
N PHE A 8 -32.76 12.44 38.40
CA PHE A 8 -32.28 11.72 37.23
C PHE A 8 -32.48 10.22 37.48
N ALA A 9 -33.38 9.62 36.69
CA ALA A 9 -33.48 8.17 36.58
C ALA A 9 -32.33 7.67 35.69
N ILE A 10 -31.34 7.00 36.30
CA ILE A 10 -30.33 6.21 35.59
C ILE A 10 -30.90 4.80 35.48
N SER A 11 -31.39 4.44 34.29
CA SER A 11 -31.73 3.05 33.98
C SER A 11 -30.46 2.30 33.63
N ASP A 12 -30.02 1.51 34.59
CA ASP A 12 -29.05 0.43 34.47
C ASP A 12 -29.77 -0.77 33.83
N ILE A 13 -29.41 -1.14 32.60
CA ILE A 13 -29.76 -2.43 32.00
C ILE A 13 -28.48 -3.02 31.41
N SER A 14 -27.92 -3.91 32.24
CA SER A 14 -27.05 -5.01 31.88
C SER A 14 -27.68 -5.89 30.81
N ASP A 15 -26.94 -6.23 29.76
CA ASP A 15 -26.60 -7.63 29.40
C ASP A 15 -25.78 -7.68 28.09
N PRO A 16 -24.53 -8.20 28.11
CA PRO A 16 -23.81 -8.54 26.89
C PRO A 16 -24.25 -9.91 26.34
N PRO A 17 -24.64 -10.03 25.05
CA PRO A 17 -24.89 -11.33 24.46
C PRO A 17 -23.58 -12.10 24.24
N SER A 18 -23.70 -13.39 24.55
CA SER A 18 -22.70 -14.44 24.54
C SER A 18 -21.99 -14.62 23.19
N LEU A 19 -20.65 -14.68 23.27
CA LEU A 19 -19.78 -15.22 22.24
C LEU A 19 -19.96 -16.74 22.20
N ASN A 20 -20.58 -17.28 21.14
CA ASN A 20 -20.49 -18.70 20.82
C ASN A 20 -20.45 -18.94 19.31
N SER A 21 -19.62 -19.91 18.94
CA SER A 21 -19.48 -20.60 17.66
C SER A 21 -18.74 -19.87 16.51
N ARG A 22 -17.42 -19.80 16.66
CA ARG A 22 -16.48 -19.81 15.52
C ARG A 22 -16.48 -21.21 14.92
N THR A 23 -17.20 -21.41 13.82
CA THR A 23 -17.12 -22.64 13.02
C THR A 23 -15.98 -22.47 12.00
N GLU A 24 -14.89 -23.18 12.24
CA GLU A 24 -13.86 -23.41 11.22
C GLU A 24 -14.46 -24.29 10.12
N ARG A 25 -14.40 -23.81 8.86
CA ARG A 25 -14.55 -24.65 7.68
C ARG A 25 -13.24 -24.63 6.92
N GLU A 26 -12.49 -25.70 7.13
CA GLU A 26 -11.46 -26.19 6.22
C GLU A 26 -12.09 -26.74 4.94
N GLY A 27 -11.30 -26.69 3.87
CA GLY A 27 -11.45 -27.57 2.71
C GLY A 27 -11.78 -26.83 1.42
N TYR A 28 -10.75 -26.58 0.61
CA TYR A 28 -10.71 -27.14 -0.74
C TYR A 28 -9.26 -27.42 -1.15
N SER A 29 -9.03 -28.71 -1.39
CA SER A 29 -7.88 -29.35 -2.01
C SER A 29 -7.93 -29.14 -3.53
N ALA A 30 -6.77 -28.91 -4.16
CA ALA A 30 -6.54 -29.36 -5.52
C ALA A 30 -5.05 -29.69 -5.74
N LEU A 31 -4.84 -30.98 -5.97
CA LEU A 31 -3.62 -31.69 -6.36
C LEU A 31 -3.22 -31.40 -7.81
N VAL A 32 -1.92 -31.21 -8.04
CA VAL A 32 -1.19 -31.57 -9.28
C VAL A 32 0.23 -31.96 -8.78
N GLY A 33 0.64 -33.23 -8.68
CA GLY A 33 1.13 -34.10 -9.77
C GLY A 33 2.35 -33.46 -10.45
N SER A 34 3.55 -34.01 -10.62
CA SER A 34 4.12 -35.34 -10.52
C SER A 34 5.64 -35.20 -10.75
N LEU A 35 6.42 -36.04 -10.07
CA LEU A 35 7.69 -36.68 -10.45
C LEU A 35 8.59 -36.02 -11.52
N LEU A 36 9.87 -35.83 -11.17
CA LEU A 36 10.95 -36.58 -11.83
C LEU A 36 12.18 -36.66 -10.92
N ALA A 37 12.63 -37.91 -10.76
CA ALA A 37 13.83 -38.31 -10.06
C ALA A 37 15.09 -37.80 -10.79
N ASN A 38 16.15 -37.49 -10.04
CA ASN A 38 17.51 -37.74 -10.50
C ASN A 38 18.44 -38.03 -9.32
N LYS A 39 18.75 -39.32 -9.20
CA LYS A 39 19.75 -39.92 -8.31
C LYS A 39 21.02 -40.06 -9.15
N ALA A 40 22.03 -39.23 -8.89
CA ALA A 40 23.37 -39.43 -9.41
C ALA A 40 24.38 -39.23 -8.28
N ALA A 41 24.91 -40.35 -7.80
CA ALA A 41 26.04 -40.40 -6.90
C ALA A 41 27.29 -39.93 -7.64
N ARG A 42 28.01 -38.95 -7.06
CA ARG A 42 29.39 -38.68 -7.45
C ARG A 42 30.26 -38.54 -6.20
N LYS A 43 31.03 -39.60 -5.99
CA LYS A 43 32.12 -39.76 -5.03
C LYS A 43 33.33 -39.03 -5.61
N VAL A 44 33.82 -37.97 -4.97
CA VAL A 44 35.13 -37.38 -5.29
C VAL A 44 35.86 -37.02 -4.00
N SER A 45 36.98 -37.72 -3.84
CA SER A 45 38.16 -37.54 -2.99
C SER A 45 38.30 -36.26 -2.17
N ALA A 46 38.64 -36.48 -0.89
CA ALA A 46 39.29 -35.54 -0.01
C ALA A 46 40.58 -34.99 -0.65
N SER A 47 40.65 -33.67 -0.77
CA SER A 47 41.84 -32.92 -1.13
C SER A 47 42.26 -32.06 0.06
N THR A 48 43.51 -32.26 0.44
CA THR A 48 44.28 -31.57 1.47
C THR A 48 44.18 -30.05 1.36
N ILE A 49 43.75 -29.39 2.44
CA ILE A 49 43.76 -27.93 2.58
C ILE A 49 45.18 -27.49 3.00
N PRO A 50 45.92 -26.70 2.20
CA PRO A 50 47.00 -25.89 2.74
C PRO A 50 46.37 -24.68 3.45
N ALA A 51 46.61 -24.57 4.74
CA ALA A 51 46.29 -23.39 5.53
C ALA A 51 47.30 -22.29 5.22
N LEU A 52 46.95 -21.38 4.30
CA LEU A 52 47.44 -20.01 4.21
C LEU A 52 46.45 -19.25 3.30
N ASP A 53 46.22 -17.97 3.57
CA ASP A 53 45.30 -17.05 2.85
C ASP A 53 43.86 -16.90 3.37
N ALA A 54 43.66 -16.95 4.69
CA ALA A 54 42.40 -16.51 5.31
C ALA A 54 42.30 -14.99 5.54
N PHE A 55 43.34 -14.20 5.26
CA PHE A 55 43.38 -12.77 5.57
C PHE A 55 43.07 -11.84 4.38
N SER A 56 43.07 -12.33 3.14
CA SER A 56 42.75 -11.51 1.96
C SER A 56 41.25 -11.32 1.71
N SER A 57 40.40 -12.11 2.38
CA SER A 57 38.94 -12.13 2.15
C SER A 57 38.17 -11.06 2.93
N LEU A 58 38.76 -10.49 3.99
CA LEU A 58 38.11 -9.47 4.82
C LEU A 58 38.13 -8.07 4.18
N ASP A 59 39.22 -7.70 3.51
CA ASP A 59 39.32 -6.41 2.80
C ASP A 59 38.44 -6.37 1.53
N GLN A 60 38.26 -7.49 0.84
CA GLN A 60 37.34 -7.59 -0.31
C GLN A 60 35.86 -7.50 0.08
N LEU A 61 35.48 -7.98 1.27
CA LEU A 61 34.12 -7.82 1.78
C LEU A 61 33.84 -6.37 2.20
N ALA A 62 34.83 -5.67 2.77
CA ALA A 62 34.69 -4.26 3.16
C ALA A 62 34.55 -3.34 1.93
N THR A 63 35.31 -3.58 0.85
CA THR A 63 35.20 -2.81 -0.39
C THR A 63 33.91 -3.09 -1.15
N ALA A 64 33.43 -4.35 -1.18
CA ALA A 64 32.14 -4.69 -1.78
C ALA A 64 30.97 -4.06 -1.02
N GLN A 65 31.00 -4.06 0.33
CA GLN A 65 29.99 -3.38 1.15
C GLN A 65 30.01 -1.86 0.93
N SER A 66 31.19 -1.26 0.78
CA SER A 66 31.31 0.17 0.53
C SER A 66 30.74 0.59 -0.83
N LEU A 67 30.99 -0.17 -1.91
CA LEU A 67 30.41 0.09 -3.22
C LEU A 67 28.88 0.03 -3.19
N THR A 68 28.31 -0.98 -2.52
CA THR A 68 26.85 -1.08 -2.37
C THR A 68 26.23 0.06 -1.57
N ALA A 69 26.97 0.64 -0.62
CA ALA A 69 26.50 1.77 0.18
C ALA A 69 26.47 3.08 -0.62
N PHE A 70 27.45 3.31 -1.50
CA PHE A 70 27.47 4.48 -2.38
C PHE A 70 26.37 4.40 -3.45
N ASP A 71 26.19 3.23 -4.07
CA ASP A 71 25.12 3.01 -5.04
C ASP A 71 23.73 3.25 -4.43
N GLU A 72 23.51 2.80 -3.19
CA GLU A 72 22.25 3.01 -2.46
C GLU A 72 22.03 4.50 -2.11
N LEU A 73 23.07 5.24 -1.74
CA LEU A 73 22.97 6.68 -1.47
C LEU A 73 22.66 7.47 -2.75
N ASP A 74 23.32 7.15 -3.86
CA ASP A 74 23.08 7.81 -5.13
C ASP A 74 21.68 7.51 -5.66
N ARG A 75 21.20 6.27 -5.52
CA ARG A 75 19.82 5.90 -5.79
C ARG A 75 18.83 6.76 -4.98
N ARG A 76 19.02 6.89 -3.66
CA ARG A 76 18.13 7.72 -2.80
C ARG A 76 18.12 9.19 -3.20
N ARG A 77 19.27 9.73 -3.59
CA ARG A 77 19.40 11.12 -4.07
C ARG A 77 18.69 11.31 -5.42
N SER A 78 18.79 10.33 -6.32
CA SER A 78 18.07 10.35 -7.60
C SER A 78 16.57 10.32 -7.37
N ASP A 79 16.07 9.36 -6.57
CA ASP A 79 14.65 9.20 -6.25
C ASP A 79 14.04 10.49 -5.69
N THR A 80 14.78 11.19 -4.81
CA THR A 80 14.32 12.45 -4.21
C THR A 80 14.14 13.56 -5.25
N ARG A 81 15.13 13.73 -6.15
CA ARG A 81 15.07 14.76 -7.21
C ARG A 81 13.98 14.45 -8.23
N GLU A 82 13.85 13.19 -8.63
CA GLU A 82 12.81 12.73 -9.57
C GLU A 82 11.41 12.93 -9.00
N LEU A 83 11.25 12.69 -7.69
CA LEU A 83 10.01 12.93 -6.97
C LEU A 83 9.65 14.42 -6.93
N GLU A 84 10.59 15.29 -6.58
CA GLU A 84 10.38 16.75 -6.56
C GLU A 84 10.01 17.30 -7.96
N ASN A 85 10.71 16.85 -9.00
CA ASN A 85 10.40 17.23 -10.38
C ASN A 85 8.98 16.79 -10.77
N SER A 86 8.61 15.55 -10.46
CA SER A 86 7.28 15.01 -10.79
C SER A 86 6.15 15.71 -10.04
N LEU A 87 6.39 16.15 -8.80
CA LEU A 87 5.42 16.96 -8.06
C LEU A 87 5.28 18.37 -8.63
N SER A 88 6.38 18.96 -9.12
CA SER A 88 6.35 20.25 -9.81
C SER A 88 5.56 20.16 -11.12
N GLU A 89 5.78 19.10 -11.90
CA GLU A 89 5.02 18.80 -13.13
C GLU A 89 3.54 18.57 -12.85
N LEU A 90 3.20 17.74 -11.85
CA LEU A 90 1.82 17.51 -11.42
C LEU A 90 1.15 18.83 -11.02
N ARG A 91 1.86 19.70 -10.29
CA ARG A 91 1.33 21.01 -9.87
C ARG A 91 1.03 21.93 -11.07
N ALA A 92 1.86 21.87 -12.12
CA ALA A 92 1.69 22.65 -13.34
C ALA A 92 0.63 22.07 -14.31
N GLN A 93 0.14 20.85 -14.05
CA GLN A 93 -0.75 20.14 -14.95
C GLN A 93 -2.20 20.64 -14.84
N ASN A 94 -2.63 21.44 -15.81
CA ASN A 94 -4.00 21.99 -15.87
C ASN A 94 -5.08 20.95 -16.25
N GLY A 95 -4.68 19.78 -16.75
CA GLY A 95 -5.60 18.73 -17.19
C GLY A 95 -6.16 17.85 -16.08
N ILE A 96 -5.57 17.91 -14.87
CA ILE A 96 -5.97 17.09 -13.72
C ILE A 96 -6.65 17.99 -12.69
N HIS A 97 -7.88 17.66 -12.34
CA HIS A 97 -8.63 18.31 -11.30
C HIS A 97 -7.94 18.10 -9.94
N ASN A 98 -7.90 19.15 -9.11
CA ASN A 98 -7.17 19.17 -7.84
C ASN A 98 -5.65 18.92 -7.93
N ALA A 99 -5.01 18.92 -9.12
CA ALA A 99 -3.58 18.58 -9.25
C ALA A 99 -2.66 19.37 -8.32
N GLY A 100 -2.82 20.70 -8.26
CA GLY A 100 -2.06 21.55 -7.34
C GLY A 100 -2.28 21.21 -5.87
N ARG A 101 -3.53 20.93 -5.46
CA ARG A 101 -3.86 20.54 -4.07
C ARG A 101 -3.28 19.17 -3.72
N ILE A 102 -3.29 18.23 -4.66
CA ILE A 102 -2.71 16.90 -4.51
C ILE A 102 -1.19 17.01 -4.37
N ALA A 103 -0.52 17.77 -5.25
CA ALA A 103 0.91 18.01 -5.18
C ALA A 103 1.30 18.64 -3.83
N ASP A 104 0.59 19.70 -3.40
CA ASP A 104 0.83 20.33 -2.09
C ASP A 104 0.64 19.36 -0.91
N ARG A 105 -0.35 18.46 -1.00
CA ARG A 105 -0.59 17.44 0.03
C ARG A 105 0.54 16.41 0.09
N ILE A 106 1.07 15.99 -1.06
CA ILE A 106 2.18 15.03 -1.13
C ILE A 106 3.49 15.66 -0.68
N ILE A 107 3.75 16.94 -1.00
CA ILE A 107 4.92 17.68 -0.48
C ILE A 107 4.90 17.69 1.05
N LYS A 108 3.76 18.05 1.66
CA LYS A 108 3.59 17.98 3.12
C LYS A 108 3.75 16.56 3.66
N LEU A 109 3.27 15.56 2.93
CA LEU A 109 3.43 14.16 3.32
C LEU A 109 4.90 13.74 3.29
N LEU A 110 5.68 14.20 2.31
CA LEU A 110 7.11 13.93 2.20
C LEU A 110 7.89 14.52 3.38
N GLU A 111 7.58 15.75 3.79
CA GLU A 111 8.18 16.39 4.97
C GLU A 111 7.93 15.58 6.23
N LEU A 112 6.65 15.27 6.52
CA LEU A 112 6.25 14.46 7.68
C LEU A 112 6.89 13.07 7.64
N TYR A 113 6.95 12.45 6.46
CA TYR A 113 7.53 11.11 6.31
C TYR A 113 9.03 11.09 6.59
N LYS A 114 9.77 12.14 6.18
CA LYS A 114 11.21 12.26 6.48
C LYS A 114 11.45 12.37 7.99
N GLU A 115 10.62 13.15 8.68
CA GLU A 115 10.67 13.31 10.14
C GLU A 115 10.43 11.96 10.87
N ASP A 116 9.42 11.21 10.45
CA ASP A 116 9.01 9.96 11.11
C ASP A 116 9.92 8.75 10.80
N TYR A 117 10.59 8.74 9.63
CA TYR A 117 11.27 7.56 9.11
C TYR A 117 12.78 7.73 8.84
N ASN A 118 13.47 8.55 9.64
CA ASN A 118 14.93 8.76 9.57
C ASN A 118 15.40 9.22 8.18
N ASP A 119 14.81 10.30 7.67
CA ASP A 119 15.15 10.88 6.36
C ASP A 119 14.91 9.94 5.15
N LYS A 120 14.13 8.87 5.32
CA LYS A 120 13.67 8.08 4.19
C LYS A 120 12.76 8.91 3.29
N SER A 121 12.89 8.71 1.98
CA SER A 121 12.01 9.32 0.99
C SER A 121 10.82 8.42 0.67
N LEU A 122 9.75 9.04 0.15
CA LEU A 122 8.67 8.31 -0.51
C LEU A 122 9.18 7.65 -1.79
N SER A 123 8.52 6.55 -2.18
CA SER A 123 8.82 5.79 -3.39
C SER A 123 8.42 6.59 -4.63
N PHE A 124 9.40 6.97 -5.43
CA PHE A 124 9.19 7.63 -6.71
C PHE A 124 8.30 6.79 -7.65
N SER A 125 8.54 5.47 -7.71
CA SER A 125 7.75 4.57 -8.56
C SER A 125 6.27 4.56 -8.16
N SER A 126 5.98 4.57 -6.85
CA SER A 126 4.61 4.65 -6.34
C SER A 126 3.93 5.98 -6.70
N LEU A 127 4.65 7.10 -6.60
CA LEU A 127 4.15 8.40 -7.05
C LEU A 127 3.83 8.40 -8.55
N ASN A 128 4.71 7.84 -9.38
CA ASN A 128 4.49 7.78 -10.81
C ASN A 128 3.26 6.93 -11.18
N THR A 129 3.08 5.78 -10.51
CA THR A 129 1.87 4.95 -10.61
C THR A 129 0.62 5.77 -10.23
N PHE A 130 0.67 6.58 -9.18
CA PHE A 130 -0.44 7.45 -8.77
C PHE A 130 -0.72 8.57 -9.79
N ILE A 131 0.31 9.23 -10.32
CA ILE A 131 0.15 10.25 -11.37
C ILE A 131 -0.51 9.65 -12.61
N ARG A 132 -0.09 8.46 -13.04
CA ARG A 132 -0.74 7.73 -14.15
C ARG A 132 -2.22 7.48 -13.88
N PHE A 133 -2.57 7.09 -12.65
CA PHE A 133 -3.97 6.93 -12.24
C PHE A 133 -4.76 8.24 -12.36
N LEU A 134 -4.17 9.38 -11.98
CA LEU A 134 -4.80 10.70 -12.11
C LEU A 134 -4.94 11.15 -13.57
N VAL A 135 -3.99 10.80 -14.44
CA VAL A 135 -4.10 11.07 -15.88
C VAL A 135 -5.28 10.31 -16.50
N ILE A 136 -5.53 9.07 -16.08
CA ILE A 136 -6.68 8.26 -16.52
C ILE A 136 -7.99 8.80 -15.93
N ASN A 137 -7.93 9.37 -14.72
CA ASN A 137 -9.06 9.93 -14.00
C ASN A 137 -8.89 11.45 -13.79
N PRO A 138 -8.88 12.26 -14.86
CA PRO A 138 -8.55 13.68 -14.77
C PRO A 138 -9.54 14.48 -13.94
N ARG A 139 -10.75 13.97 -13.69
CA ARG A 139 -11.75 14.58 -12.80
C ARG A 139 -11.75 13.98 -11.40
N SER A 140 -10.59 13.50 -10.93
CA SER A 140 -10.52 12.85 -9.62
C SER A 140 -10.89 13.82 -8.49
N LYS A 141 -11.82 13.38 -7.63
CA LYS A 141 -12.12 13.99 -6.34
C LYS A 141 -10.87 13.97 -5.48
N PHE A 142 -10.70 14.99 -4.65
CA PHE A 142 -9.56 15.06 -3.73
C PHE A 142 -9.62 13.92 -2.69
N PRO A 143 -8.67 12.98 -2.71
CA PRO A 143 -8.67 11.86 -1.78
C PRO A 143 -7.94 12.17 -0.48
N SER A 144 -8.11 11.30 0.52
CA SER A 144 -7.16 11.20 1.62
C SER A 144 -5.90 10.51 1.12
N ILE A 145 -4.73 11.12 1.33
CA ILE A 145 -3.43 10.60 0.88
C ILE A 145 -2.55 10.37 2.11
N THR A 146 -2.00 9.18 2.22
CA THR A 146 -1.04 8.76 3.25
C THR A 146 0.10 7.95 2.62
N ALA A 147 1.12 7.65 3.39
CA ALA A 147 2.23 6.80 2.98
C ALA A 147 2.29 5.56 3.87
N THR A 148 2.69 4.43 3.30
CA THR A 148 3.01 3.22 4.06
C THR A 148 4.41 3.34 4.67
N PRO A 149 4.78 2.52 5.67
CA PRO A 149 6.15 2.48 6.19
C PRO A 149 7.23 2.08 5.16
N ALA A 150 6.81 1.57 4.01
CA ALA A 150 7.68 1.27 2.87
C ALA A 150 7.88 2.47 1.93
N GLY A 151 7.22 3.61 2.20
CA GLY A 151 7.27 4.82 1.39
C GLY A 151 6.31 4.81 0.20
N GLU A 152 5.44 3.82 0.09
CA GLU A 152 4.44 3.71 -0.99
C GLU A 152 3.20 4.55 -0.65
N LEU A 153 2.56 5.13 -1.66
CA LEU A 153 1.36 5.94 -1.49
C LEU A 153 0.12 5.08 -1.30
N TYR A 154 -0.61 5.38 -0.24
CA TYR A 154 -1.94 4.86 0.02
C TYR A 154 -2.96 5.99 -0.09
N VAL A 155 -4.01 5.76 -0.87
CA VAL A 155 -5.01 6.78 -1.18
C VAL A 155 -6.40 6.24 -0.93
N GLN A 156 -7.26 7.07 -0.33
CA GLN A 156 -8.60 6.65 0.05
C GLN A 156 -9.66 7.67 -0.37
N TRP A 157 -10.73 7.17 -0.98
CA TRP A 157 -11.96 7.90 -1.23
C TRP A 157 -13.04 7.41 -0.27
N LYS A 158 -13.66 8.35 0.45
CA LYS A 158 -14.84 8.10 1.28
C LYS A 158 -16.06 8.56 0.50
N TYR A 159 -17.01 7.65 0.27
CA TYR A 159 -18.27 7.99 -0.40
C TYR A 159 -19.38 8.27 0.62
N THR A 160 -19.57 7.35 1.57
CA THR A 160 -20.45 7.51 2.74
C THR A 160 -19.72 7.05 4.01
N GLU A 161 -20.40 6.97 5.16
CA GLU A 161 -19.77 6.51 6.41
C GLU A 161 -19.21 5.08 6.31
N ASN A 162 -19.96 4.21 5.62
CA ASN A 162 -19.72 2.78 5.48
C ASN A 162 -19.19 2.37 4.09
N GLN A 163 -19.03 3.32 3.16
CA GLN A 163 -18.54 3.06 1.81
C GLN A 163 -17.22 3.77 1.56
N ARG A 164 -16.18 2.98 1.31
CA ARG A 164 -14.80 3.47 1.17
C ARG A 164 -14.06 2.66 0.13
N LEU A 165 -13.25 3.34 -0.67
CA LEU A 165 -12.28 2.75 -1.57
C LEU A 165 -10.89 3.15 -1.08
N GLY A 166 -10.04 2.15 -0.83
CA GLY A 166 -8.62 2.33 -0.58
C GLY A 166 -7.81 1.76 -1.73
N ILE A 167 -6.78 2.48 -2.17
CA ILE A 167 -5.86 2.05 -3.23
C ILE A 167 -4.44 2.26 -2.72
N HIS A 168 -3.65 1.20 -2.77
CA HIS A 168 -2.23 1.19 -2.51
C HIS A 168 -1.49 1.13 -3.85
N PHE A 169 -0.73 2.19 -4.17
CA PHE A 169 0.02 2.32 -5.41
C PHE A 169 1.40 1.69 -5.25
N LEU A 170 1.68 0.66 -6.04
CA LEU A 170 2.94 -0.08 -5.98
C LEU A 170 3.85 0.33 -7.13
N SER A 171 5.09 -0.16 -7.06
CA SER A 171 6.03 -0.03 -8.16
C SER A 171 5.56 -0.84 -9.38
N GLY A 172 5.86 -0.37 -10.59
CA GLY A 172 5.56 -1.11 -11.82
C GLY A 172 4.14 -0.94 -12.39
N ASN A 173 3.45 0.15 -12.07
CA ASN A 173 2.06 0.42 -12.49
C ASN A 173 1.03 -0.57 -11.93
N GLU A 174 1.30 -1.19 -10.78
CA GLU A 174 0.36 -2.06 -10.08
C GLU A 174 -0.35 -1.31 -8.94
N VAL A 175 -1.60 -1.72 -8.68
CA VAL A 175 -2.39 -1.25 -7.56
C VAL A 175 -2.95 -2.44 -6.79
N LYS A 176 -2.90 -2.36 -5.45
CA LYS A 176 -3.72 -3.19 -4.58
C LYS A 176 -4.87 -2.35 -4.08
N TRP A 177 -6.08 -2.86 -4.12
CA TRP A 177 -7.25 -2.08 -3.74
C TRP A 177 -8.14 -2.85 -2.78
N ILE A 178 -8.87 -2.10 -1.97
CA ILE A 178 -9.85 -2.57 -1.01
C ILE A 178 -11.09 -1.71 -1.12
N LEU A 179 -12.25 -2.35 -1.20
CA LEU A 179 -13.54 -1.71 -1.37
C LEU A 179 -14.51 -2.21 -0.30
N PHE A 180 -15.09 -1.27 0.42
CA PHE A 180 -16.24 -1.50 1.29
C PHE A 180 -17.46 -0.90 0.60
N LYS A 181 -18.42 -1.75 0.22
CA LYS A 181 -19.63 -1.35 -0.49
C LYS A 181 -20.86 -1.93 0.21
N LYS A 182 -21.88 -1.11 0.41
CA LYS A 182 -23.17 -1.55 0.96
C LYS A 182 -23.89 -2.47 -0.04
N ASP A 183 -24.45 -3.57 0.46
CA ASP A 183 -25.29 -4.48 -0.33
C ASP A 183 -26.61 -3.77 -0.70
N PRO A 184 -26.97 -3.67 -2.00
CA PRO A 184 -28.21 -3.02 -2.41
C PRO A 184 -29.48 -3.76 -1.95
N LEU A 185 -29.37 -5.06 -1.60
CA LEU A 185 -30.49 -5.87 -1.13
C LEU A 185 -30.62 -5.90 0.39
N SER A 186 -29.59 -5.49 1.12
CA SER A 186 -29.57 -5.53 2.59
C SER A 186 -28.93 -4.27 3.17
N ASP A 187 -29.74 -3.47 3.85
CA ASP A 187 -29.35 -2.15 4.32
C ASP A 187 -28.30 -2.16 5.46
N GLU A 188 -28.07 -3.32 6.08
CA GLU A 188 -27.11 -3.50 7.17
C GLU A 188 -25.84 -4.22 6.74
N ARG A 189 -25.81 -4.79 5.52
CA ARG A 189 -24.67 -5.59 5.07
C ARG A 189 -23.67 -4.77 4.28
N ILE A 190 -22.41 -4.88 4.67
CA ILE A 190 -21.27 -4.31 3.94
C ILE A 190 -20.53 -5.46 3.27
N GLU A 191 -20.45 -5.42 1.95
CA GLU A 191 -19.60 -6.27 1.14
C GLU A 191 -18.18 -5.71 1.12
N HIS A 192 -17.21 -6.62 1.15
CA HIS A 192 -15.79 -6.32 1.11
C HIS A 192 -15.17 -7.00 -0.10
N PHE A 193 -14.50 -6.21 -0.93
CA PHE A 193 -13.75 -6.69 -2.09
C PHE A 193 -12.30 -6.22 -1.95
N SER A 194 -11.37 -7.09 -2.33
CA SER A 194 -9.96 -6.74 -2.37
C SER A 194 -9.28 -7.51 -3.48
N ASP A 195 -8.47 -6.83 -4.28
CA ASP A 195 -7.70 -7.48 -5.34
C ASP A 195 -6.47 -6.65 -5.71
N LYS A 196 -5.70 -7.14 -6.67
CA LYS A 196 -4.60 -6.45 -7.33
C LYS A 196 -4.88 -6.32 -8.83
N ALA A 197 -4.49 -5.21 -9.42
CA ALA A 197 -4.63 -4.98 -10.86
C ALA A 197 -3.54 -4.01 -11.34
N GLY A 198 -3.32 -3.94 -12.66
CA GLY A 198 -2.64 -2.80 -13.25
C GLY A 198 -3.47 -1.53 -13.09
N VAL A 199 -2.83 -0.36 -13.02
CA VAL A 199 -3.50 0.94 -12.94
C VAL A 199 -4.55 1.10 -14.05
N ASP A 200 -4.21 0.70 -15.28
CA ASP A 200 -5.11 0.81 -16.43
C ASP A 200 -6.29 -0.17 -16.31
N SER A 201 -6.03 -1.40 -15.85
CA SER A 201 -7.08 -2.41 -15.65
C SER A 201 -8.02 -2.05 -14.51
N PHE A 202 -7.53 -1.38 -13.47
CA PHE A 202 -8.36 -0.94 -12.35
C PHE A 202 -9.45 0.05 -12.79
N TYR A 203 -9.21 0.84 -13.85
CA TYR A 203 -10.25 1.71 -14.41
C TYR A 203 -11.49 0.91 -14.84
N GLU A 204 -11.31 -0.19 -15.59
CA GLU A 204 -12.40 -1.08 -16.00
C GLU A 204 -13.07 -1.77 -14.81
N VAL A 205 -12.28 -2.19 -13.82
CA VAL A 205 -12.79 -2.76 -12.57
C VAL A 205 -13.67 -1.75 -11.83
N SER A 206 -13.27 -0.46 -11.79
CA SER A 206 -14.04 0.59 -11.12
C SER A 206 -15.40 0.85 -11.79
N ILE A 207 -15.47 0.69 -13.12
CA ILE A 207 -16.72 0.76 -13.89
C ILE A 207 -17.59 -0.45 -13.60
N ALA A 208 -17.02 -1.66 -13.69
CA ALA A 208 -17.74 -2.91 -13.47
C ALA A 208 -18.34 -3.01 -12.07
N LEU A 209 -17.64 -2.48 -11.06
CA LEU A 209 -18.11 -2.44 -9.68
C LEU A 209 -19.06 -1.26 -9.40
N GLY A 210 -19.25 -0.34 -10.35
CA GLY A 210 -20.07 0.86 -10.18
C GLY A 210 -19.60 1.72 -9.01
N ILE A 211 -18.29 2.02 -8.99
CA ILE A 211 -17.65 2.88 -7.97
C ILE A 211 -16.90 4.05 -8.60
N ARG A 212 -17.05 4.25 -9.91
CA ARG A 212 -16.35 5.30 -10.65
C ARG A 212 -16.68 6.67 -10.09
N GLU A 213 -17.93 6.90 -9.73
CA GLU A 213 -18.43 8.12 -9.10
C GLU A 213 -17.88 8.37 -7.70
N TRP A 214 -17.18 7.41 -7.08
CA TRP A 214 -16.49 7.64 -5.81
C TRP A 214 -15.13 8.31 -6.06
N ILE A 215 -14.53 8.01 -7.22
CA ILE A 215 -13.22 8.50 -7.64
C ILE A 215 -13.35 9.83 -8.36
N VAL A 216 -14.32 9.98 -9.27
CA VAL A 216 -14.50 11.16 -10.11
C VAL A 216 -15.72 11.99 -9.71
N GLU A 217 -15.63 13.30 -9.96
CA GLU A 217 -16.74 14.26 -9.84
C GLU A 217 -17.56 14.39 -11.12
#